data_AF-A0A969Y0F0-F1
#
_entry.id   AF-A0A969Y0F0-F1
#
_cell.length_a   1.000
_cell.length_b   1.000
_cell.length_c   1.000
_cell.angle_alpha   90.00
_cell.angle_beta   90.00
_cell.angle_gamma   90.00
#
_symmetry.space_group_name_H-M   'P 1'
#
loop_
_entity.id
_entity.type
_entity.pdbx_description
1 polymer ?
#
loop_
_entity_poly.entity_id
_entity_poly.type
_entity_poly.pdbx_seq_one_letter_code
_entity_poly.pdbx_strand_id
1 'polypeptide(L)'
;MTYSSVNPNLILAVDWTKIVHNMSTIQLKVTLSKQLHSILQKRAQTIGLTMSSYVKNLIIDDIKETTFEEKLVSDQVEMAYEDAKNNKKQAIKIHKLQKTLDNL
;
A
#
# COMPACT_ATOMS: atom_id res chain seq x y z
N MET A 1 0.52 -41.10 -2.10
CA MET A 1 0.13 -39.76 -2.58
C MET A 1 -0.24 -38.95 -1.34
N THR A 2 0.73 -38.28 -0.73
CA THR A 2 0.54 -37.55 0.54
C THR A 2 0.44 -36.07 0.23
N TYR A 3 -0.74 -35.50 0.42
CA TYR A 3 -0.99 -34.07 0.26
C TYR A 3 -0.20 -33.31 1.33
N SER A 4 0.76 -32.51 0.88
CA SER A 4 1.53 -31.60 1.73
C SER A 4 0.59 -30.49 2.18
N SER A 5 0.31 -30.41 3.48
CA SER A 5 -0.47 -29.33 4.07
C SER A 5 0.29 -28.02 3.89
N VAL A 6 -0.14 -27.19 2.94
CA VAL A 6 0.45 -25.88 2.70
C VAL A 6 0.11 -24.99 3.90
N ASN A 7 1.13 -24.57 4.63
CA ASN A 7 0.99 -23.69 5.80
C ASN A 7 0.40 -22.34 5.35
N PRO A 8 -0.78 -21.92 5.85
CA PRO A 8 -1.43 -20.67 5.44
C PRO A 8 -0.59 -19.42 5.75
N ASN A 9 0.34 -19.50 6.71
CA ASN A 9 1.25 -18.39 7.02
C ASN A 9 2.32 -18.17 5.94
N LEU A 10 2.68 -19.21 5.16
CA LEU A 10 3.57 -19.06 4.01
C LEU A 10 2.85 -18.38 2.83
N ILE A 11 1.54 -18.59 2.68
CA ILE A 11 0.74 -17.95 1.63
C ILE A 11 0.64 -16.44 1.88
N LEU A 12 0.36 -16.04 3.12
CA LEU A 12 0.30 -14.63 3.51
C LEU A 12 1.65 -13.92 3.34
N ALA A 13 2.77 -14.56 3.73
CA ALA A 13 4.11 -13.98 3.57
C ALA A 13 4.52 -13.81 2.09
N VAL A 14 4.07 -14.72 1.22
CA VAL A 14 4.32 -14.65 -0.24
C VAL A 14 3.50 -13.53 -0.90
N ASP A 15 2.31 -13.21 -0.40
CA ASP A 15 1.50 -12.11 -0.96
C ASP A 15 2.01 -10.72 -0.56
N TRP A 16 2.47 -10.53 0.68
CA TRP A 16 3.08 -9.25 1.08
C TRP A 16 4.36 -8.96 0.29
N THR A 17 5.16 -9.99 0.01
CA THR A 17 6.36 -9.80 -0.82
C THR A 17 5.98 -9.42 -2.25
N LYS A 18 4.93 -10.01 -2.86
CA LYS A 18 4.43 -9.59 -4.18
C LYS A 18 3.92 -8.14 -4.22
N ILE A 19 3.26 -7.67 -3.16
CA ILE A 19 2.80 -6.28 -3.05
C ILE A 19 3.99 -5.30 -3.00
N VAL A 20 5.05 -5.64 -2.23
CA VAL A 20 6.25 -4.81 -2.11
C VAL A 20 7.12 -4.85 -3.38
N HIS A 21 7.04 -5.92 -4.19
CA HIS A 21 7.80 -6.08 -5.43
C HIS A 21 7.25 -5.27 -6.63
N ASN A 22 6.10 -4.62 -6.52
CA ASN A 22 5.48 -3.90 -7.65
C ASN A 22 5.76 -2.37 -7.63
N MET A 23 6.91 -1.96 -7.10
CA MET A 23 7.35 -0.56 -7.17
C MET A 23 8.13 -0.32 -8.48
N SER A 24 7.51 0.39 -9.43
CA SER A 24 8.20 0.84 -10.63
C SER A 24 9.04 2.08 -10.32
N THR A 25 10.32 2.05 -10.71
CA THR A 25 11.22 3.20 -10.59
C THR A 25 11.50 3.74 -11.99
N ILE A 26 11.30 5.04 -12.19
CA ILE A 26 11.62 5.73 -13.43
C ILE A 26 12.69 6.81 -13.19
N GLN A 27 13.57 7.02 -14.16
CA GLN A 27 14.54 8.13 -14.14
C GLN A 27 14.01 9.27 -15.01
N LEU A 28 13.82 10.45 -14.40
CA LEU A 28 13.39 11.65 -15.12
C LEU A 28 14.60 12.50 -15.50
N LYS A 29 14.84 12.66 -16.82
CA LYS A 29 15.85 13.58 -17.36
C LYS A 29 15.14 14.71 -18.09
N VAL A 30 15.38 15.94 -17.65
CA VAL A 30 14.74 17.15 -18.20
C VAL A 30 15.77 18.21 -18.53
N THR A 31 15.51 18.96 -19.60
CA THR A 31 16.28 20.15 -19.96
C THR A 31 15.48 21.38 -19.55
N LEU A 32 16.09 22.25 -18.74
CA LEU A 32 15.45 23.45 -18.21
C LEU A 32 16.22 24.68 -18.66
N SER A 33 15.52 25.81 -18.77
CA SER A 33 16.19 27.10 -18.94
C SER A 33 17.00 27.43 -17.68
N LYS A 34 18.08 28.22 -17.84
CA LYS A 34 18.95 28.62 -16.72
C LYS A 34 18.18 29.31 -15.59
N GLN A 35 17.20 30.15 -15.95
CA GLN A 35 16.36 30.86 -14.98
C GLN A 35 15.50 29.89 -14.17
N LEU A 36 14.83 28.95 -14.84
CA LEU A 36 13.97 27.97 -14.18
C LEU A 36 14.78 27.05 -13.25
N HIS A 37 15.95 26.60 -13.69
CA HIS A 37 16.87 25.82 -12.85
C HIS A 37 17.23 26.58 -11.56
N SER A 38 17.61 27.86 -11.67
CA SER A 38 17.99 28.68 -10.52
C SER A 38 16.83 28.86 -9.52
N ILE A 39 15.61 29.10 -10.03
CA ILE A 39 14.42 29.23 -9.20
C ILE A 39 14.13 27.93 -8.44
N LEU A 40 14.13 26.78 -9.12
CA LEU A 40 13.88 25.48 -8.51
C LEU A 40 14.94 25.14 -7.46
N GLN A 41 16.22 25.38 -7.78
CA GLN A 41 17.32 25.16 -6.86
C GLN A 41 17.19 26.01 -5.58
N LYS A 42 16.90 27.31 -5.73
CA LYS A 42 16.72 28.21 -4.58
C LYS A 42 15.55 27.77 -3.70
N ARG A 43 14.41 27.41 -4.30
CA ARG A 43 13.24 26.94 -3.54
C ARG A 43 13.52 25.63 -2.80
N ALA A 44 14.18 24.68 -3.45
CA ALA A 44 14.58 23.43 -2.81
C ALA A 44 15.50 23.69 -1.60
N GLN A 45 16.49 24.57 -1.75
CA GLN A 45 17.42 24.94 -0.67
C GLN A 45 16.73 25.61 0.52
N THR A 46 15.74 26.50 0.28
CA THR A 46 15.00 27.17 1.36
C THR A 46 14.33 26.19 2.32
N ILE A 47 13.95 25.01 1.84
CA ILE A 47 13.30 23.95 2.64
C ILE A 47 14.24 22.75 2.92
N GLY A 48 15.54 22.91 2.67
CA GLY A 48 16.55 21.87 2.97
C GLY A 48 16.46 20.63 2.08
N LEU A 49 15.85 20.71 0.90
CA LEU A 49 15.71 19.60 -0.04
C LEU A 49 16.71 19.68 -1.19
N THR A 50 17.02 18.51 -1.77
CA THR A 50 17.66 18.46 -3.10
C THR A 50 16.65 18.89 -4.17
N MET A 51 17.14 19.40 -5.30
CA MET A 51 16.26 19.81 -6.41
C MET A 51 15.42 18.64 -6.95
N SER A 52 15.97 17.42 -7.00
CA SER A 52 15.23 16.23 -7.45
C SER A 52 14.11 15.85 -6.48
N SER A 53 14.37 15.88 -5.17
CA SER A 53 13.34 15.67 -4.14
C SER A 53 12.24 16.72 -4.22
N TYR A 54 12.61 17.99 -4.43
CA TYR A 54 11.65 19.07 -4.58
C TYR A 54 10.77 18.90 -5.83
N VAL A 55 11.36 18.59 -6.99
CA VAL A 55 10.61 18.31 -8.22
C VAL A 55 9.69 17.10 -8.06
N LYS A 56 10.16 16.04 -7.39
CA LYS A 56 9.32 14.88 -7.07
C LYS A 56 8.09 15.31 -6.25
N ASN A 57 8.27 16.15 -5.23
CA ASN A 57 7.15 16.62 -4.42
C ASN A 57 6.17 17.45 -5.25
N LEU A 58 6.65 18.32 -6.14
CA LEU A 58 5.77 19.08 -7.05
C LEU A 58 4.92 18.16 -7.94
N ILE A 59 5.52 17.09 -8.50
CA ILE A 59 4.78 16.12 -9.33
C ILE A 59 3.73 15.39 -8.49
N ILE A 60 4.08 14.96 -7.27
CA ILE A 60 3.12 14.29 -6.40
C ILE A 60 1.98 15.24 -6.02
N ASP A 61 2.31 16.48 -5.66
CA ASP A 61 1.32 17.49 -5.27
C ASP A 61 0.35 17.81 -6.41
N ASP A 62 0.83 17.84 -7.67
CA ASP A 62 0.00 18.04 -8.86
C ASP A 62 -1.02 16.90 -9.08
N ILE A 63 -0.63 15.65 -8.81
CA ILE A 63 -1.51 14.48 -9.00
C ILE A 63 -2.33 14.12 -7.77
N LYS A 64 -2.05 14.70 -6.59
CA LYS A 64 -2.75 14.35 -5.34
C LYS A 64 -4.25 14.59 -5.42
N GLU A 65 -4.67 15.64 -6.11
CA GLU A 65 -6.09 15.97 -6.30
C GLU A 65 -6.73 15.19 -7.45
N THR A 66 -5.92 14.53 -8.27
CA THR A 66 -6.43 13.55 -9.22
C THR A 66 -6.83 12.33 -8.41
N THR A 67 -8.13 12.16 -8.15
CA THR A 67 -8.66 10.91 -7.60
C THR A 67 -8.14 9.79 -8.48
N PHE A 68 -7.18 9.02 -7.96
CA PHE A 68 -6.96 7.68 -8.46
C PHE A 68 -8.34 7.03 -8.44
N GLU A 69 -8.77 6.46 -9.56
CA GLU A 69 -9.94 5.59 -9.54
C GLU A 69 -9.62 4.53 -8.49
N GLU A 70 -10.19 4.70 -7.29
CA GLU A 70 -10.17 3.71 -6.24
C GLU A 70 -10.77 2.50 -6.91
N LYS A 71 -9.89 1.57 -7.29
CA LYS A 71 -10.26 0.35 -7.98
C LYS A 71 -11.41 -0.21 -7.18
N LEU A 72 -12.61 -0.14 -7.75
CA LEU A 72 -13.86 -0.52 -7.09
C LEU A 72 -13.56 -1.83 -6.38
N VAL A 73 -13.68 -1.80 -5.06
CA VAL A 73 -13.45 -2.97 -4.21
C VAL A 73 -14.23 -4.10 -4.88
N SER A 74 -13.57 -5.19 -5.27
CA SER A 74 -14.30 -6.27 -5.93
C SER A 74 -15.41 -6.72 -4.98
N ASP A 75 -16.57 -7.09 -5.52
CA ASP A 75 -17.73 -7.50 -4.71
C ASP A 75 -17.35 -8.52 -3.63
N GLN A 76 -16.35 -9.36 -3.89
CA GLN A 76 -15.78 -10.32 -2.95
C GLN A 76 -15.14 -9.70 -1.70
N VAL A 77 -14.41 -8.58 -1.85
CA VAL A 77 -13.77 -7.89 -0.72
C VAL A 77 -14.79 -7.09 0.08
N GLU A 78 -15.80 -6.52 -0.57
CA GLU A 78 -16.91 -5.85 0.12
C GLU A 78 -17.77 -6.84 0.91
N MET A 79 -18.10 -8.00 0.31
CA MET A 79 -18.78 -9.09 1.00
C MET A 79 -17.98 -9.60 2.20
N ALA A 80 -16.68 -9.85 2.04
CA ALA A 80 -15.82 -10.31 3.13
C ALA A 80 -15.74 -9.28 4.28
N TYR A 81 -15.75 -7.99 3.95
CA TYR A 81 -15.77 -6.92 4.95
C TYR A 81 -17.09 -6.87 5.73
N GLU A 82 -18.23 -6.92 5.04
CA GLU A 82 -19.54 -6.92 5.70
C GLU A 82 -19.77 -8.20 6.52
N ASP A 83 -19.32 -9.36 6.03
CA ASP A 83 -19.33 -10.62 6.79
C ASP A 83 -18.48 -10.52 8.06
N ALA A 84 -17.26 -9.99 7.97
CA ALA A 84 -16.39 -9.80 9.13
C ALA A 84 -17.00 -8.83 10.16
N LYS A 85 -17.64 -7.75 9.71
CA LYS A 85 -18.33 -6.77 10.55
C LYS A 85 -19.55 -7.37 11.25
N ASN A 86 -20.31 -8.20 10.55
CA ASN A 86 -21.46 -8.92 11.11
C ASN A 86 -21.02 -10.00 12.11
N ASN A 87 -19.97 -10.75 11.79
CA ASN A 87 -19.40 -11.75 12.68
C ASN A 87 -18.78 -11.12 13.93
N LYS A 88 -18.17 -9.94 13.84
CA LYS A 88 -17.69 -9.18 15.01
C LYS A 88 -18.83 -8.78 15.94
N LYS A 89 -20.01 -8.41 15.41
CA LYS A 89 -21.19 -8.09 16.23
C LYS A 89 -21.77 -9.34 16.92
N GLN A 90 -21.62 -10.50 16.31
CA GLN A 90 -22.11 -11.78 16.85
C GLN A 90 -21.06 -12.54 17.69
N ALA A 91 -19.83 -12.02 17.78
CA ALA A 91 -18.75 -12.66 18.50
C ALA A 91 -19.02 -12.67 20.01
N ILE A 92 -19.34 -13.84 20.54
CA ILE A 92 -19.42 -14.09 21.98
C ILE A 92 -17.99 -14.13 22.54
N LYS A 93 -17.72 -13.35 23.59
CA LYS A 93 -16.41 -13.30 24.25
C LYS A 93 -16.17 -14.60 25.03
N ILE A 94 -15.60 -15.61 24.38
CA ILE A 94 -15.31 -16.91 25.01
C ILE A 94 -14.17 -16.75 26.04
N HIS A 95 -14.46 -16.93 27.33
CA HIS A 95 -13.50 -16.77 28.43
C HIS A 95 -12.62 -18.02 28.69
N LYS A 96 -12.52 -18.96 27.75
CA LYS A 96 -11.64 -20.13 27.90
C LYS A 96 -11.28 -20.72 26.53
N LEU A 97 -10.13 -20.30 26.00
CA LEU A 97 -9.60 -20.71 24.69
C LEU A 97 -9.04 -22.14 24.66
N GLN A 98 -8.97 -22.84 25.80
CA GLN A 98 -8.20 -24.08 25.89
C GLN A 98 -8.87 -25.32 25.29
N LYS A 99 -10.19 -25.31 25.00
CA LYS A 99 -10.92 -26.55 24.64
C LYS A 99 -11.42 -26.61 23.19
N THR A 100 -11.17 -25.59 22.38
CA THR A 100 -11.66 -25.52 20.99
C THR A 100 -10.56 -25.57 19.93
N LEU A 101 -9.30 -25.76 20.33
CA LEU A 101 -8.19 -26.00 19.40
C LEU A 101 -7.94 -27.49 19.12
N ASP A 102 -8.57 -28.40 19.87
CA ASP A 102 -8.32 -29.85 19.72
C ASP A 102 -9.03 -30.47 18.50
N ASN A 103 -9.93 -29.74 17.84
CA ASN A 103 -10.70 -30.21 16.66
C ASN A 103 -10.55 -29.29 15.44
N LEU A 104 -9.46 -28.52 15.36
CA LEU A 104 -9.08 -27.72 14.18
C LEU A 104 -7.86 -28.32 13.48
#